data_AF-A0A662CEP3-F1
#
_entry.id   AF-A0A662CEP3-F1
#
_cell.length_a   1.000
_cell.length_b   1.000
_cell.length_c   1.000
_cell.angle_alpha   90.00
_cell.angle_beta   90.00
_cell.angle_gamma   90.00
#
_symmetry.space_group_name_H-M   'P 1'
#
loop_
_entity.id
_entity.type
_entity.pdbx_description
1 polymer ?
#
loop_
_entity_poly.entity_id
_entity_poly.type
_entity_poly.pdbx_seq_one_letter_code
_entity_poly.pdbx_strand_id
1 'polypeptide(L)'
;MIYVETSLVLVALRNDERGEEARGYLEKVWEAGGHLSELVLAEIHNLDEPRREWTARLLKDVPLPILRVNLQSLELANRYVYNKVFDQPLRDLGFHAALASVRRCERLDTCDGRLLEAVQGIDRVNQVAGYTTPGFSFPLSNGPWEGDEELDGVRTLSWRVTSRRKSEEVVRTVQEMADNFVREKGLSLEKVGKIEIF
;
A
#
# COMPACT_ATOMS: atom_id res chain seq x y z
N MET A 1 -9.14 10.12 -7.42
CA MET A 1 -8.04 9.96 -6.45
C MET A 1 -7.16 8.78 -6.85
N ILE A 2 -5.85 9.02 -6.92
CA ILE A 2 -4.82 8.03 -7.26
C ILE A 2 -4.16 7.56 -5.96
N TYR A 3 -4.08 6.24 -5.74
CA TYR A 3 -3.41 5.65 -4.58
C TYR A 3 -2.17 4.87 -5.03
N VAL A 4 -1.02 5.23 -4.48
CA VAL A 4 0.27 4.56 -4.70
C VAL A 4 0.47 3.44 -3.68
N GLU A 5 0.74 2.24 -4.17
CA GLU A 5 1.06 1.06 -3.38
C GLU A 5 2.58 0.95 -3.10
N THR A 6 2.95 0.21 -2.05
CA THR A 6 4.32 0.08 -1.53
C THR A 6 5.33 -0.34 -2.59
N SER A 7 5.00 -1.29 -3.47
CA SER A 7 5.95 -1.77 -4.47
C SER A 7 6.47 -0.66 -5.39
N LEU A 8 5.63 0.33 -5.75
CA LEU A 8 6.07 1.45 -6.59
C LEU A 8 7.06 2.36 -5.84
N VAL A 9 6.87 2.54 -4.53
CA VAL A 9 7.82 3.27 -3.68
C VAL A 9 9.15 2.51 -3.58
N LEU A 10 9.13 1.19 -3.39
CA LEU A 10 10.36 0.39 -3.30
C LEU A 10 11.12 0.35 -4.62
N VAL A 11 10.42 0.21 -5.75
CA VAL A 11 11.05 0.23 -7.08
C VAL A 11 11.75 1.57 -7.33
N ALA A 12 11.18 2.69 -6.87
CA ALA A 12 11.81 4.01 -6.97
C ALA A 12 13.15 4.15 -6.22
N LEU A 13 13.47 3.22 -5.30
CA LEU A 13 14.76 3.19 -4.59
C LEU A 13 15.86 2.44 -5.35
N ARG A 14 15.53 1.81 -6.48
CA ARG A 14 16.51 1.07 -7.28
C ARG A 14 17.45 2.05 -7.99
N ASN A 15 18.72 1.67 -8.07
CA ASN A 15 19.75 2.40 -8.79
C ASN A 15 19.91 1.85 -10.22
N ASP A 16 18.80 1.73 -10.93
CA ASP A 16 18.73 1.30 -12.33
C ASP A 16 17.65 2.09 -13.09
N GLU A 17 17.53 1.85 -14.40
CA GLU A 17 16.55 2.51 -15.28
C GLU A 17 15.11 2.39 -14.74
N ARG A 18 14.78 1.26 -14.11
CA ARG A 18 13.46 1.03 -13.53
C ARG A 18 13.20 1.96 -12.34
N GLY A 19 14.20 2.17 -11.48
CA GLY A 19 14.10 3.11 -10.37
C GLY A 19 14.05 4.58 -10.80
N GLU A 20 14.70 4.94 -11.91
CA GLU A 20 14.57 6.27 -12.53
C GLU A 20 13.15 6.50 -13.08
N GLU A 21 12.60 5.53 -13.81
CA GLU A 21 11.24 5.59 -14.33
C GLU A 21 10.20 5.70 -13.20
N ALA A 22 10.34 4.89 -12.15
CA ALA A 22 9.44 4.92 -11.00
C ALA A 22 9.49 6.26 -10.24
N ARG A 23 10.67 6.88 -10.07
CA ARG A 23 10.80 8.21 -9.47
C ARG A 23 10.09 9.28 -10.30
N GLY A 24 10.36 9.33 -11.61
CA GLY A 24 9.69 10.28 -12.51
C GLY A 24 8.17 10.04 -12.59
N TYR A 25 7.70 8.82 -12.38
CA TYR A 25 6.27 8.52 -12.27
C TYR A 25 5.66 9.01 -10.95
N LEU A 26 6.34 8.78 -9.82
CA LEU A 26 5.88 9.27 -8.51
C LEU A 26 5.73 10.78 -8.47
N GLU A 27 6.65 11.53 -9.09
CA GLU A 27 6.55 12.99 -9.24
C GLU A 27 5.25 13.38 -9.97
N LYS A 28 4.96 12.75 -11.11
CA LYS A 28 3.71 13.00 -11.87
C LYS A 28 2.46 12.64 -11.07
N VAL A 29 2.50 11.56 -10.30
CA VAL A 29 1.38 11.17 -9.43
C VAL A 29 1.17 12.20 -8.33
N TRP A 30 2.25 12.74 -7.75
CA TRP A 30 2.16 13.81 -6.77
C TRP A 30 1.58 15.10 -7.35
N GLU A 31 2.04 15.53 -8.52
CA GLU A 31 1.46 16.67 -9.25
C GLU A 31 -0.03 16.48 -9.57
N ALA A 32 -0.45 15.23 -9.80
CA ALA A 32 -1.85 14.86 -10.03
C ALA A 32 -2.68 14.70 -8.74
N GLY A 33 -2.13 15.02 -7.56
CA GLY A 33 -2.83 14.88 -6.28
C GLY A 33 -2.98 13.42 -5.82
N GLY A 34 -1.99 12.58 -6.11
CA GLY A 34 -1.92 11.21 -5.63
C GLY A 34 -1.69 11.11 -4.13
N HIS A 35 -1.90 9.92 -3.59
CA HIS A 35 -1.82 9.65 -2.16
C HIS A 35 -1.05 8.36 -1.86
N LEU A 36 -0.45 8.28 -0.68
CA LEU A 36 0.01 7.04 -0.05
C LEU A 36 -0.99 6.62 1.04
N SER A 37 -0.71 5.55 1.78
CA SER A 37 -1.53 5.18 2.94
C SER A 37 -0.68 4.87 4.17
N GLU A 38 -1.34 4.83 5.34
CA GLU A 38 -0.72 4.33 6.57
C GLU A 38 -0.21 2.89 6.41
N LEU A 39 -0.83 2.07 5.53
CA LEU A 39 -0.34 0.72 5.23
C LEU A 39 1.03 0.77 4.54
N VAL A 40 1.20 1.64 3.54
CA VAL A 40 2.51 1.82 2.86
C VAL A 40 3.59 2.22 3.86
N LEU A 41 3.29 3.17 4.74
CA LEU A 41 4.25 3.62 5.75
C LEU A 41 4.58 2.54 6.79
N ALA A 42 3.60 1.72 7.18
CA ALA A 42 3.82 0.59 8.08
C ALA A 42 4.70 -0.49 7.43
N GLU A 43 4.52 -0.77 6.14
CA GLU A 43 5.38 -1.69 5.40
C GLU A 43 6.81 -1.13 5.27
N ILE A 44 6.96 0.16 4.95
CA ILE A 44 8.25 0.85 4.89
C ILE A 44 8.96 0.86 6.26
N HIS A 45 8.21 0.95 7.37
CA HIS A 45 8.78 0.90 8.72
C HIS A 45 9.56 -0.40 8.98
N ASN A 46 9.16 -1.51 8.32
CA ASN A 46 9.80 -2.82 8.43
C ASN A 46 11.08 -2.96 7.58
N LEU A 47 11.42 -1.96 6.75
CA LEU A 47 12.66 -1.99 5.99
C LEU A 47 13.87 -1.85 6.93
N ASP A 48 14.94 -2.56 6.59
CA ASP A 48 16.24 -2.37 7.21
C ASP A 48 16.87 -1.04 6.78
N GLU A 49 17.75 -0.50 7.62
CA GLU A 49 18.62 0.60 7.23
C GLU A 49 19.72 0.11 6.27
N PRO A 50 20.12 0.89 5.25
CA PRO A 50 19.79 2.29 5.02
C PRO A 50 18.54 2.53 4.15
N ARG A 51 17.86 1.47 3.70
CA ARG A 51 16.75 1.60 2.74
C ARG A 51 15.60 2.39 3.32
N ARG A 52 15.24 2.15 4.57
CA ARG A 52 14.21 2.93 5.26
C ARG A 52 14.51 4.43 5.28
N GLU A 53 15.76 4.82 5.50
CA GLU A 53 16.21 6.22 5.40
C GLU A 53 16.12 6.76 3.96
N TRP A 54 16.49 5.97 2.95
CA TRP A 54 16.35 6.40 1.55
C TRP A 54 14.90 6.61 1.15
N THR A 55 13.98 5.76 1.61
CA THR A 55 12.55 5.97 1.42
C THR A 55 12.08 7.26 2.06
N ALA A 56 12.53 7.56 3.28
CA ALA A 56 12.18 8.81 3.94
C ALA A 56 12.66 10.05 3.16
N ARG A 57 13.81 9.99 2.50
CA ARG A 57 14.30 11.08 1.63
C ARG A 57 13.42 11.23 0.39
N LEU A 58 13.10 10.13 -0.29
CA LEU A 58 12.18 10.13 -1.42
C LEU A 58 10.83 10.76 -1.06
N LEU A 59 10.26 10.42 0.10
CA LEU A 59 8.98 10.95 0.57
C LEU A 59 9.04 12.42 1.04
N LYS A 60 10.24 12.96 1.30
CA LYS A 60 10.43 14.42 1.51
C LYS A 60 10.39 15.18 0.20
N ASP A 61 10.97 14.59 -0.85
CA ASP A 61 11.00 15.18 -2.19
C ASP A 61 9.63 15.09 -2.87
N VAL A 62 8.87 14.03 -2.57
CA VAL A 62 7.53 13.76 -3.09
C VAL A 62 6.51 13.55 -1.95
N PRO A 63 6.08 14.62 -1.25
CA PRO A 63 5.24 14.54 -0.06
C PRO A 63 3.78 14.26 -0.40
N LEU A 64 3.49 12.99 -0.71
CA LEU A 64 2.13 12.50 -0.95
C LEU A 64 1.29 12.51 0.34
N PRO A 65 0.05 13.04 0.33
CA PRO A 65 -0.86 12.91 1.45
C PRO A 65 -1.15 11.44 1.80
N ILE A 66 -1.46 11.18 3.07
CA ILE A 66 -1.59 9.83 3.64
C ILE A 66 -3.05 9.48 3.87
N LEU A 67 -3.54 8.47 3.15
CA LEU A 67 -4.82 7.83 3.38
C LEU A 67 -4.80 7.03 4.66
N ARG A 68 -5.78 7.30 5.51
CA ARG A 68 -5.98 6.52 6.72
C ARG A 68 -6.55 5.14 6.42
N VAL A 69 -5.97 4.11 7.05
CA VAL A 69 -6.57 2.77 7.06
C VAL A 69 -7.74 2.75 8.04
N ASN A 70 -8.75 1.91 7.78
CA ASN A 70 -9.89 1.72 8.67
C ASN A 70 -10.35 0.26 8.73
N LEU A 71 -11.23 -0.05 9.67
CA LEU A 71 -11.74 -1.40 9.88
C LEU A 71 -12.42 -1.96 8.62
N GLN A 72 -13.21 -1.15 7.91
CA GLN A 72 -13.89 -1.57 6.68
C GLN A 72 -12.91 -2.06 5.61
N SER A 73 -11.78 -1.37 5.43
CA SER A 73 -10.75 -1.80 4.48
C SER A 73 -10.10 -3.13 4.88
N LEU A 74 -9.89 -3.37 6.18
CA LEU A 74 -9.34 -4.65 6.65
C LEU A 74 -10.36 -5.79 6.53
N GLU A 75 -11.63 -5.54 6.85
CA GLU A 75 -12.70 -6.52 6.70
C GLU A 75 -12.88 -6.95 5.24
N LEU A 76 -12.81 -6.00 4.31
CA LEU A 76 -12.85 -6.30 2.88
C LEU A 76 -11.61 -7.09 2.43
N ALA A 77 -10.42 -6.76 2.93
CA ALA A 77 -9.21 -7.54 2.68
C ALA A 77 -9.34 -8.99 3.18
N ASN A 78 -9.91 -9.18 4.37
CA ASN A 78 -10.20 -10.51 4.91
C ASN A 78 -11.21 -11.28 4.06
N ARG A 79 -12.17 -10.60 3.41
CA ARG A 79 -13.07 -11.23 2.43
C ARG A 79 -12.33 -11.70 1.20
N TYR A 80 -11.32 -10.96 0.71
CA TYR A 80 -10.49 -11.44 -0.40
C TYR A 80 -9.76 -12.73 -0.06
N VAL A 81 -9.20 -12.83 1.15
CA VAL A 81 -8.56 -14.06 1.63
C VAL A 81 -9.56 -15.20 1.79
N TYR A 82 -10.71 -14.94 2.41
CA TYR A 82 -11.78 -15.95 2.58
C TYR A 82 -12.26 -16.51 1.24
N ASN A 83 -12.37 -15.67 0.21
CA ASN A 83 -12.79 -16.06 -1.13
C ASN A 83 -11.63 -16.56 -2.00
N LYS A 84 -10.45 -16.80 -1.43
CA LYS A 84 -9.25 -17.33 -2.12
C LYS A 84 -8.79 -16.48 -3.30
N VAL A 85 -9.00 -15.16 -3.21
CA VAL A 85 -8.41 -14.18 -4.13
C VAL A 85 -6.93 -13.99 -3.81
N PHE A 86 -6.60 -13.96 -2.52
CA PHE A 86 -5.24 -13.97 -2.01
C PHE A 86 -5.07 -15.09 -1.00
N ASP A 87 -3.90 -15.70 -0.96
CA ASP A 87 -3.50 -16.52 0.17
C ASP A 87 -3.29 -15.66 1.41
N GLN A 88 -3.40 -16.28 2.58
CA GLN A 88 -3.35 -15.56 3.85
C GLN A 88 -2.07 -14.72 4.08
N PRO A 89 -0.86 -15.17 3.68
CA PRO A 89 0.35 -14.34 3.74
C PRO A 89 0.31 -13.09 2.84
N LEU A 90 -0.51 -13.10 1.77
CA LEU A 90 -0.71 -11.99 0.84
C LEU A 90 -1.91 -11.10 1.23
N ARG A 91 -2.45 -11.25 2.45
CA ARG A 91 -3.55 -10.40 2.93
C ARG A 91 -3.22 -8.92 2.80
N ASP A 92 -2.00 -8.51 3.15
CA ASP A 92 -1.60 -7.09 3.14
C ASP A 92 -1.55 -6.52 1.72
N LEU A 93 -1.18 -7.33 0.71
CA LEU A 93 -1.35 -6.97 -0.70
C LEU A 93 -2.83 -6.73 -1.05
N GLY A 94 -3.72 -7.63 -0.63
CA GLY A 94 -5.16 -7.45 -0.76
C GLY A 94 -5.70 -6.25 0.03
N PHE A 95 -5.03 -5.87 1.12
CA PHE A 95 -5.40 -4.73 1.96
C PHE A 95 -5.20 -3.39 1.22
N HIS A 96 -4.19 -3.27 0.36
CA HIS A 96 -4.08 -2.13 -0.54
C HIS A 96 -5.29 -2.02 -1.48
N ALA A 97 -5.69 -3.10 -2.15
CA ALA A 97 -6.86 -3.11 -3.04
C ALA A 97 -8.17 -2.81 -2.29
N ALA A 98 -8.31 -3.35 -1.08
CA ALA A 98 -9.48 -3.12 -0.24
C ALA A 98 -9.58 -1.67 0.21
N LEU A 99 -8.45 -1.07 0.64
CA LEU A 99 -8.39 0.34 1.00
C LEU A 99 -8.75 1.23 -0.19
N ALA A 100 -8.20 0.94 -1.37
CA ALA A 100 -8.54 1.66 -2.60
C ALA A 100 -10.05 1.61 -2.90
N SER A 101 -10.66 0.44 -2.73
CA SER A 101 -12.09 0.22 -2.96
C SER A 101 -12.96 0.99 -1.96
N VAL A 102 -12.65 0.88 -0.65
CA VAL A 102 -13.39 1.58 0.43
C VAL A 102 -13.27 3.09 0.32
N ARG A 103 -12.10 3.59 -0.06
CA ARG A 103 -11.85 5.03 -0.27
C ARG A 103 -12.30 5.54 -1.64
N ARG A 104 -12.87 4.66 -2.49
CA ARG A 104 -13.33 4.99 -3.85
C ARG A 104 -12.23 5.65 -4.68
N CYS A 105 -11.00 5.13 -4.57
CA CYS A 105 -9.92 5.53 -5.46
C CYS A 105 -10.31 5.23 -6.90
N GLU A 106 -10.04 6.16 -7.79
CA GLU A 106 -10.18 5.92 -9.23
C GLU A 106 -9.16 4.88 -9.69
N ARG A 107 -7.96 4.93 -9.09
CA ARG A 107 -6.83 4.12 -9.50
C ARG A 107 -5.94 3.69 -8.33
N LEU A 108 -5.45 2.47 -8.40
CA LEU A 108 -4.38 1.91 -7.58
C LEU A 108 -3.15 1.69 -8.47
N ASP A 109 -2.09 2.44 -8.19
CA ASP A 109 -0.83 2.40 -8.93
C ASP A 109 0.15 1.49 -8.18
N THR A 110 0.56 0.41 -8.84
CA THR A 110 1.38 -0.64 -8.24
C THR A 110 2.35 -1.19 -9.27
N CYS A 111 3.46 -1.73 -8.80
CA CYS A 111 4.30 -2.59 -9.61
C CYS A 111 3.96 -4.07 -9.39
N ASP A 112 3.23 -4.46 -8.35
CA ASP A 112 3.07 -5.87 -7.96
C ASP A 112 2.21 -6.68 -8.94
N GLY A 113 2.85 -7.57 -9.72
CA GLY A 113 2.17 -8.41 -10.71
C GLY A 113 1.06 -9.30 -10.16
N ARG A 114 1.11 -9.68 -8.87
CA ARG A 114 0.08 -10.52 -8.24
C ARG A 114 -1.26 -9.80 -8.14
N LEU A 115 -1.28 -8.45 -8.12
CA LEU A 115 -2.53 -7.71 -8.20
C LEU A 115 -3.19 -7.82 -9.58
N LEU A 116 -2.41 -7.92 -10.66
CA LEU A 116 -2.93 -8.07 -12.02
C LEU A 116 -3.74 -9.36 -12.16
N GLU A 117 -3.21 -10.45 -11.61
CA GLU A 117 -3.87 -11.77 -11.60
C GLU A 117 -5.12 -11.78 -10.71
N ALA A 118 -5.10 -11.01 -9.62
CA ALA A 118 -6.18 -10.95 -8.64
C ALA A 118 -7.36 -10.07 -9.06
N VAL A 119 -7.23 -9.18 -10.06
CA VAL A 119 -8.24 -8.17 -10.42
C VAL A 119 -9.64 -8.76 -10.56
N GLN A 120 -9.80 -9.87 -11.30
CA GLN A 120 -11.12 -10.49 -11.50
C GLN A 120 -11.71 -11.08 -10.21
N GLY A 121 -10.85 -11.57 -9.31
CA GLY A 121 -11.27 -12.05 -8.00
C GLY A 121 -11.73 -10.91 -7.10
N ILE A 122 -10.94 -9.83 -7.05
CA ILE A 122 -11.25 -8.60 -6.32
C ILE A 122 -12.59 -8.03 -6.78
N ASP A 123 -12.79 -7.93 -8.09
CA ASP A 123 -14.00 -7.33 -8.66
C ASP A 123 -15.28 -8.07 -8.25
N ARG A 124 -15.26 -9.41 -8.34
CA ARG A 124 -16.39 -10.24 -7.89
C ARG A 124 -16.69 -10.07 -6.41
N VAL A 125 -15.68 -10.05 -5.55
CA VAL A 125 -15.88 -9.87 -4.10
C VAL A 125 -16.41 -8.47 -3.80
N ASN A 126 -15.86 -7.45 -4.45
CA ASN A 126 -16.29 -6.06 -4.32
C ASN A 126 -17.75 -5.86 -4.72
N GLN A 127 -18.15 -6.42 -5.87
CA GLN A 127 -19.53 -6.34 -6.37
C GLN A 127 -20.53 -6.92 -5.36
N VAL A 128 -20.23 -8.09 -4.79
CA VAL A 128 -21.08 -8.72 -3.77
C VAL A 128 -21.10 -7.91 -2.48
N ALA A 129 -19.98 -7.30 -2.11
CA ALA A 129 -19.84 -6.51 -0.89
C ALA A 129 -20.36 -5.06 -1.03
N GLY A 130 -20.75 -4.62 -2.23
CA GLY A 130 -21.24 -3.26 -2.49
C GLY A 130 -20.15 -2.20 -2.59
N TYR A 131 -18.91 -2.59 -2.91
CA TYR A 131 -17.78 -1.68 -3.11
C TYR A 131 -17.45 -1.52 -4.59
N THR A 132 -16.90 -0.35 -4.95
CA THR A 132 -16.34 -0.10 -6.28
C THR A 132 -14.94 -0.66 -6.39
N THR A 133 -14.63 -1.35 -7.47
CA THR A 133 -13.26 -1.78 -7.79
C THR A 133 -12.47 -0.62 -8.41
N PRO A 134 -11.28 -0.27 -7.88
CA PRO A 134 -10.43 0.75 -8.50
C PRO A 134 -9.90 0.28 -9.86
N GLY A 135 -9.54 1.21 -10.74
CA GLY A 135 -8.67 0.88 -11.87
C GLY A 135 -7.29 0.44 -11.36
N PHE A 136 -6.70 -0.59 -11.94
CA PHE A 136 -5.32 -0.99 -11.61
C PHE A 136 -4.36 -0.42 -12.67
N SER A 137 -3.29 0.24 -12.23
CA SER A 137 -2.25 0.79 -13.10
C SER A 137 -0.90 0.15 -12.79
N PHE A 138 -0.22 -0.31 -13.84
CA PHE A 138 1.13 -0.87 -13.80
C PHE A 138 2.03 0.04 -14.63
N PRO A 139 2.63 1.07 -14.01
CA PRO A 139 3.06 2.25 -14.75
C PRO A 139 4.41 2.13 -15.46
N LEU A 140 5.14 1.05 -15.23
CA LEU A 140 6.52 0.88 -15.71
C LEU A 140 6.55 0.20 -17.08
N SER A 141 7.41 0.71 -17.96
CA SER A 141 7.61 0.26 -19.34
C SER A 141 7.97 -1.24 -19.46
N ASN A 142 8.75 -1.75 -18.50
CA ASN A 142 9.17 -3.15 -18.43
C ASN A 142 8.11 -4.07 -17.77
N GLY A 143 6.89 -3.57 -17.59
CA GLY A 143 5.77 -4.33 -17.04
C GLY A 143 5.78 -4.46 -15.51
N PRO A 144 4.94 -5.36 -14.98
CA PRO A 144 4.87 -5.63 -13.55
C PRO A 144 6.18 -6.14 -12.96
N TRP A 145 6.31 -6.01 -11.66
CA TRP A 145 7.34 -6.55 -10.80
C TRP A 145 6.66 -7.55 -9.89
N GLU A 146 7.01 -8.83 -9.94
CA GLU A 146 6.41 -9.84 -9.04
C GLU A 146 6.91 -9.72 -7.60
N GLY A 147 7.64 -8.65 -7.28
CA GLY A 147 8.32 -8.44 -6.02
C GLY A 147 9.75 -8.98 -6.05
N ASP A 148 10.45 -8.71 -4.96
CA ASP A 148 11.68 -9.38 -4.57
C ASP A 148 11.52 -9.91 -3.13
N GLU A 149 12.54 -10.60 -2.63
CA GLU A 149 12.57 -11.07 -1.24
C GLU A 149 12.35 -9.94 -0.22
N GLU A 150 12.67 -8.69 -0.58
CA GLU A 150 12.43 -7.53 0.28
C GLU A 150 10.94 -7.17 0.35
N LEU A 151 10.25 -7.05 -0.79
CA LEU A 151 8.82 -6.73 -0.82
C LEU A 151 8.01 -7.78 -0.05
N ASP A 152 8.35 -9.06 -0.24
CA ASP A 152 7.71 -10.16 0.48
C ASP A 152 8.11 -10.16 1.96
N GLY A 153 9.34 -9.79 2.28
CA GLY A 153 9.85 -9.62 3.64
C GLY A 153 9.07 -8.57 4.43
N VAL A 154 8.93 -7.35 3.89
CA VAL A 154 8.24 -6.24 4.59
C VAL A 154 6.76 -6.54 4.84
N ARG A 155 6.09 -7.20 3.89
CA ARG A 155 4.69 -7.62 4.03
C ARG A 155 4.53 -8.78 4.99
N THR A 156 5.44 -9.76 4.95
CA THR A 156 5.43 -10.89 5.88
C THR A 156 5.65 -10.43 7.32
N LEU A 157 6.52 -9.44 7.55
CA LEU A 157 6.75 -8.87 8.88
C LEU A 157 5.50 -8.16 9.41
N SER A 158 4.86 -7.33 8.60
CA SER A 158 3.56 -6.69 8.94
C SER A 158 2.50 -7.74 9.29
N TRP A 159 2.36 -8.77 8.45
CA TRP A 159 1.45 -9.88 8.70
C TRP A 159 1.79 -10.63 10.00
N ARG A 160 3.04 -11.01 10.24
CA ARG A 160 3.45 -11.76 11.44
C ARG A 160 3.02 -11.04 12.72
N VAL A 161 3.20 -9.73 12.78
CA VAL A 161 2.82 -8.90 13.93
C VAL A 161 1.30 -8.85 14.12
N THR A 162 0.53 -8.90 13.03
CA THR A 162 -0.93 -8.65 13.02
C THR A 162 -1.77 -9.93 12.92
N SER A 163 -1.18 -11.07 12.59
CA SER A 163 -1.88 -12.31 12.23
C SER A 163 -2.75 -12.95 13.29
N ARG A 164 -2.40 -12.74 14.56
CA ARG A 164 -3.12 -13.30 15.72
C ARG A 164 -3.95 -12.26 16.47
N ARG A 165 -4.00 -11.03 15.96
CA ARG A 165 -4.68 -9.91 16.58
C ARG A 165 -6.12 -9.80 16.09
N LYS A 166 -6.99 -9.18 16.88
CA LYS A 166 -8.33 -8.80 16.42
C LYS A 166 -8.24 -7.72 15.35
N SER A 167 -9.24 -7.61 14.47
CA SER A 167 -9.22 -6.67 13.35
C SER A 167 -8.96 -5.22 13.78
N GLU A 168 -9.55 -4.77 14.89
CA GLU A 168 -9.34 -3.43 15.44
C GLU A 168 -7.89 -3.22 15.88
N GLU A 169 -7.30 -4.23 16.50
CA GLU A 169 -5.90 -4.22 16.91
C GLU A 169 -4.96 -4.19 15.71
N VAL A 170 -5.30 -4.87 14.61
CA VAL A 170 -4.52 -4.81 13.36
C VAL A 170 -4.49 -3.39 12.80
N VAL A 171 -5.66 -2.75 12.66
CA VAL A 171 -5.75 -1.36 12.17
C VAL A 171 -4.94 -0.43 13.05
N ARG A 172 -5.08 -0.54 14.38
CA ARG A 172 -4.30 0.27 15.34
C ARG A 172 -2.80 0.05 15.18
N THR A 173 -2.37 -1.21 15.02
CA THR A 173 -0.94 -1.54 14.85
C THR A 173 -0.36 -0.90 13.59
N VAL A 174 -1.08 -0.98 12.47
CA VAL A 174 -0.66 -0.34 11.21
C VAL A 174 -0.54 1.18 11.38
N GLN A 175 -1.53 1.80 12.04
CA GLN A 175 -1.51 3.24 12.34
C GLN A 175 -0.33 3.64 13.24
N GLU A 176 -0.06 2.87 14.29
CA GLU A 176 1.07 3.09 15.20
C GLU A 176 2.42 2.97 14.47
N MET A 177 2.58 1.95 13.61
CA MET A 177 3.81 1.77 12.82
C MET A 177 4.02 2.92 11.83
N ALA A 178 2.96 3.36 11.15
CA ALA A 178 3.01 4.51 10.26
C ALA A 178 3.40 5.79 11.01
N ASP A 179 2.79 6.04 12.18
CA ASP A 179 3.09 7.20 13.02
C ASP A 179 4.53 7.18 13.56
N ASN A 180 5.01 6.00 13.96
CA ASN A 180 6.40 5.83 14.38
C ASN A 180 7.36 6.17 13.25
N PHE A 181 7.14 5.66 12.04
CA PHE A 181 7.97 5.98 10.88
C PHE A 181 8.00 7.49 10.58
N VAL A 182 6.83 8.13 10.50
CA VAL A 182 6.71 9.59 10.24
C VAL A 182 7.47 10.39 11.30
N ARG A 183 7.28 10.05 12.57
CA ARG A 183 7.94 10.74 13.70
C ARG A 183 9.45 10.51 13.71
N GLU A 184 9.89 9.26 13.57
CA GLU A 184 11.32 8.89 13.58
C GLU A 184 12.10 9.54 12.44
N LYS A 185 11.48 9.67 11.26
CA LYS A 185 12.12 10.22 10.07
C LYS A 185 11.88 11.72 9.86
N GLY A 186 11.14 12.36 10.78
CA GLY A 186 10.83 13.79 10.75
C GLY A 186 10.06 14.19 9.49
N LEU A 187 9.10 13.38 9.08
CA LEU A 187 8.26 13.64 7.92
C LEU A 187 7.08 14.54 8.31
N SER A 188 6.75 15.50 7.43
CA SER A 188 5.59 16.39 7.60
C SER A 188 4.54 16.06 6.53
N LEU A 189 3.94 14.86 6.64
CA LEU A 189 2.94 14.38 5.68
C LEU A 189 1.53 14.63 6.19
N GLU A 190 0.67 15.17 5.33
CA GLU A 190 -0.73 15.45 5.66
C GLU A 190 -1.54 14.15 5.70
N LYS A 191 -2.33 13.94 6.75
CA LYS A 191 -3.24 12.80 6.85
C LYS A 191 -4.63 13.15 6.33
N VAL A 192 -5.17 12.32 5.45
CA VAL A 192 -6.48 12.50 4.81
C VAL A 192 -7.40 11.32 5.11
N GLY A 193 -8.67 11.62 5.35
CA GLY A 193 -9.72 10.65 5.69
C GLY A 193 -10.04 10.58 7.19
N LYS A 194 -11.12 9.90 7.53
CA LYS A 194 -11.55 9.74 8.93
C LYS A 194 -10.72 8.69 9.65
N ILE A 195 -10.40 8.98 10.91
CA ILE A 195 -9.95 8.00 11.89
C ILE A 195 -11.19 7.24 12.36
N GLU A 196 -11.25 5.94 12.15
CA GLU A 196 -12.31 5.08 12.69
C GLU A 196 -11.64 3.90 13.38
N ILE A 197 -11.50 4.01 14.70
CA ILE A 197 -10.94 2.98 15.60
C ILE A 197 -11.99 2.66 16.67
N PHE A 198 -13.20 2.27 16.26
CA PHE A 198 -14.26 1.94 17.21
C PHE A 198 -15.12 0.81 16.67
#